data_AF-A0A1G0I8S5-F1
#
_entry.id   AF-A0A1G0I8S5-F1
#
_cell.length_a   1.000
_cell.length_b   1.000
_cell.length_c   1.000
_cell.angle_alpha   90.00
_cell.angle_beta   90.00
_cell.angle_gamma   90.00
#
_symmetry.space_group_name_H-M   'P 1'
#
loop_
_entity.id
_entity.type
_entity.pdbx_description
1 polymer ?
#
loop_
_entity_poly.entity_id
_entity_poly.type
_entity_poly.pdbx_seq_one_letter_code
_entity_poly.pdbx_strand_id
1 'polypeptide(L)'
;MAKAPDQLPTLEESLTEVTKLIDTMEHGNLSLEQSLAQFERGITLIKHCQKTLEETEQKVKILLQEDGEGTLHSYGNEKGNSPHDNTTT
;
A
#
# COMPACT_ATOMS: atom_id res chain seq x y z
N MET A 1 6.42 -3.02 -26.27
CA MET A 1 7.19 -1.91 -25.65
C MET A 1 7.80 -2.47 -24.39
N ALA A 2 9.13 -2.65 -24.36
CA ALA A 2 9.84 -3.27 -23.24
C ALA A 2 10.08 -2.19 -22.17
N LYS A 3 9.55 -2.42 -20.97
CA LYS A 3 9.75 -1.55 -19.81
C LYS A 3 11.17 -1.73 -19.28
N ALA A 4 11.90 -0.63 -19.09
CA ALA A 4 13.28 -0.65 -18.61
C ALA A 4 13.34 -1.24 -17.17
N PRO A 5 14.35 -2.07 -16.85
CA PRO A 5 14.40 -2.88 -15.62
C PRO A 5 14.66 -2.09 -14.32
N ASP A 6 14.81 -0.76 -14.39
CA ASP A 6 15.16 0.10 -13.25
C ASP A 6 13.96 0.94 -12.73
N GLN A 7 12.82 0.90 -13.43
CA GLN A 7 11.67 1.72 -13.06
C GLN A 7 10.77 0.95 -12.09
N LEU A 8 10.54 1.52 -10.91
CA LEU A 8 9.59 0.97 -9.94
C LEU A 8 8.22 0.73 -10.61
N PRO A 9 7.55 -0.39 -10.29
CA PRO A 9 6.25 -0.73 -10.84
C PRO A 9 5.23 0.37 -10.54
N THR A 10 4.29 0.60 -11.45
CA THR A 10 3.15 1.49 -11.17
C THR A 10 2.33 0.96 -9.98
N LEU A 11 1.42 1.78 -9.45
CA LEU A 11 0.53 1.35 -8.37
C LEU A 11 -0.25 0.08 -8.74
N GLU A 12 -0.82 0.04 -9.94
CA GLU A 12 -1.60 -1.09 -10.45
C GLU A 12 -0.77 -2.37 -10.59
N GLU A 13 0.46 -2.24 -11.10
CA GLU A 13 1.40 -3.36 -11.20
C GLU A 13 1.85 -3.85 -9.83
N SER A 14 2.11 -2.92 -8.90
CA SER A 14 2.50 -3.23 -7.52
C SER A 14 1.42 -4.01 -6.79
N LEU A 15 0.15 -3.60 -6.94
CA LEU A 15 -1.00 -4.30 -6.38
C LEU A 15 -1.17 -5.69 -7.00
N THR A 16 -1.03 -5.79 -8.32
CA THR A 16 -1.08 -7.08 -9.04
C THR A 16 0.02 -8.04 -8.55
N GLU A 17 1.22 -7.52 -8.34
CA GLU A 17 2.35 -8.31 -7.85
C GLU A 17 2.11 -8.78 -6.41
N VAL A 18 1.60 -7.92 -5.51
CA VAL A 18 1.23 -8.30 -4.14
C VAL A 18 0.18 -9.42 -4.13
N THR A 19 -0.87 -9.34 -4.95
CA THR A 19 -1.87 -10.41 -5.03
C THR A 19 -1.27 -11.74 -5.48
N LYS A 20 -0.35 -11.72 -6.45
CA LYS A 20 0.37 -12.93 -6.90
C LYS A 20 1.29 -13.49 -5.82
N LEU A 21 1.94 -12.63 -5.05
CA LEU A 21 2.77 -13.05 -3.92
C LEU A 21 1.93 -13.77 -2.86
N ILE A 22 0.78 -13.21 -2.51
CA ILE A 22 -0.17 -13.83 -1.57
C ILE A 22 -0.63 -15.19 -2.09
N ASP A 23 -1.07 -15.27 -3.34
CA ASP A 23 -1.50 -16.52 -3.96
C ASP A 23 -0.39 -17.59 -3.94
N THR A 24 0.85 -17.18 -4.23
CA THR A 24 2.02 -18.08 -4.19
C THR A 24 2.32 -18.55 -2.76
N MET A 25 2.14 -17.68 -1.76
CA MET A 25 2.34 -18.01 -0.35
C MET A 25 1.23 -18.92 0.20
N GLU A 26 0.01 -18.80 -0.30
CA GLU A 26 -1.14 -19.63 0.12
C GLU A 26 -1.11 -21.03 -0.52
N HIS A 27 -0.68 -21.15 -1.77
CA HIS A 27 -0.72 -22.40 -2.53
C HIS A 27 0.65 -23.11 -2.65
N GLY A 28 1.73 -22.45 -2.25
CA GLY A 28 3.09 -22.91 -2.47
C GLY A 28 3.68 -23.73 -1.32
N ASN A 29 4.40 -24.79 -1.66
CA ASN A 29 5.28 -25.49 -0.73
C ASN A 29 6.63 -24.74 -0.61
N LEU A 30 6.57 -23.46 -0.21
CA LEU A 30 7.73 -22.58 -0.12
C LEU A 30 8.61 -22.97 1.06
N SER A 31 9.93 -22.91 0.86
CA SER A 31 10.85 -22.97 2.00
C SER A 31 10.71 -21.70 2.85
N LEU A 32 11.11 -21.77 4.12
CA LEU A 32 11.10 -20.61 5.02
C LEU A 32 11.83 -19.40 4.43
N GLU A 33 12.99 -19.64 3.79
CA GLU A 33 13.81 -18.60 3.17
C GLU A 33 13.09 -17.93 1.99
N GLN A 34 12.38 -18.72 1.18
CA GLN A 34 11.56 -18.20 0.09
C GLN A 34 10.36 -17.40 0.63
N SER A 35 9.69 -17.89 1.66
CA SER A 35 8.57 -17.18 2.30
C SER A 35 9.00 -15.84 2.88
N LEU A 36 10.18 -15.78 3.50
CA LEU A 36 10.76 -14.52 3.99
C LEU A 36 11.07 -13.55 2.85
N ALA A 37 11.68 -14.02 1.76
CA ALA A 37 11.96 -13.18 0.60
C ALA A 37 10.67 -12.61 -0.04
N GLN A 38 9.62 -13.44 -0.18
CA GLN A 38 8.33 -12.98 -0.71
C GLN A 38 7.65 -11.97 0.22
N PHE A 39 7.75 -12.19 1.53
CA PHE A 39 7.22 -11.26 2.52
C PHE A 39 7.93 -9.90 2.46
N GLU A 40 9.26 -9.88 2.42
CA GLU A 40 10.05 -8.65 2.28
C GLU A 40 9.67 -7.90 1.00
N ARG A 41 9.55 -8.62 -0.12
CA ARG A 41 9.10 -8.06 -1.39
C ARG A 41 7.71 -7.43 -1.28
N GLY A 42 6.77 -8.13 -0.65
CA GLY A 42 5.42 -7.62 -0.39
C GLY A 42 5.44 -6.32 0.42
N ILE A 43 6.23 -6.26 1.49
CA ILE A 43 6.40 -5.05 2.31
C ILE A 43 6.97 -3.89 1.49
N THR A 44 7.97 -4.15 0.65
CA THR A 44 8.55 -3.12 -0.24
C THR A 44 7.50 -2.55 -1.20
N LEU A 45 6.69 -3.42 -1.82
CA LEU A 45 5.63 -3.00 -2.76
C LEU A 45 4.55 -2.17 -2.04
N ILE A 46 4.11 -2.59 -0.86
CA ILE A 46 3.11 -1.86 -0.08
C ILE A 46 3.62 -0.46 0.30
N LYS A 47 4.87 -0.35 0.77
CA LYS A 47 5.50 0.95 1.09
C LYS A 47 5.62 1.84 -0.14
N HIS A 48 5.93 1.25 -1.29
CA HIS A 48 5.98 1.98 -2.56
C HIS A 48 4.60 2.54 -2.93
N CYS A 49 3.54 1.75 -2.80
CA CYS A 49 2.17 2.20 -3.04
C CYS A 49 1.77 3.36 -2.13
N GLN A 50 2.05 3.24 -0.82
CA GLN A 50 1.76 4.30 0.15
C GLN A 50 2.45 5.61 -0.22
N LYS A 51 3.76 5.55 -0.49
CA LYS A 51 4.53 6.73 -0.90
C LYS A 51 3.98 7.37 -2.18
N THR A 52 3.63 6.55 -3.17
CA THR A 52 3.06 7.05 -4.43
C THR A 52 1.74 7.80 -4.20
N LEU A 53 0.89 7.28 -3.30
CA LEU A 53 -0.37 7.91 -2.93
C LEU A 53 -0.14 9.23 -2.17
N GLU A 54 0.78 9.25 -1.20
CA GLU A 54 1.15 10.46 -0.46
C GLU A 54 1.67 11.58 -1.37
N GLU A 55 2.57 11.24 -2.31
CA GLU A 55 3.09 12.18 -3.29
C GLU A 55 1.98 12.73 -4.21
N THR A 56 1.05 11.85 -4.60
CA THR A 56 -0.10 12.24 -5.43
C THR A 56 -1.04 13.17 -4.66
N GLU A 57 -1.34 12.86 -3.39
CA GLU A 57 -2.16 13.70 -2.52
C GLU A 57 -1.53 15.08 -2.34
N GLN A 58 -0.23 15.14 -2.07
CA GLN A 58 0.50 16.40 -1.94
C GLN A 58 0.42 17.22 -3.22
N LYS A 59 0.58 16.57 -4.39
CA LYS A 59 0.48 17.25 -5.68
C LYS A 59 -0.92 17.84 -5.91
N VAL A 60 -1.97 17.08 -5.60
CA VAL A 60 -3.37 17.55 -5.68
C VAL A 60 -3.59 18.74 -4.74
N LYS A 61 -3.07 18.68 -3.51
CA LYS A 61 -3.17 19.77 -2.53
C LYS A 61 -2.52 21.05 -3.02
N ILE A 62 -1.34 20.97 -3.64
CA ILE A 62 -0.66 22.15 -4.20
C ILE A 62 -1.51 22.78 -5.31
N LEU A 63 -2.04 21.95 -6.23
CA LEU A 63 -2.89 22.43 -7.32
C LEU A 63 -4.16 23.13 -6.82
N LEU A 64 -4.83 22.58 -5.80
CA LEU A 64 -6.00 23.19 -5.16
C LEU A 64 -5.68 24.52 -4.46
N GLN A 65 -4.50 24.63 -3.85
CA GLN A 65 -4.05 25.88 -3.23
C GLN A 65 -3.71 26.95 -4.28
N GLU A 66 -3.14 26.56 -5.42
CA GLU A 66 -2.84 27.47 -6.53
C GLU A 66 -4.10 27.97 -7.24
N ASP A 67 -5.14 27.14 -7.35
CA ASP A 67 -6.42 27.48 -8.01
C ASP A 67 -7.37 28.31 -7.12
N GLY A 68 -7.03 28.53 -5.84
CA GLY A 68 -7.78 29.37 -4.90
C GLY A 68 -9.05 28.73 -4.31
N GLU A 69 -9.44 27.55 -4.79
CA GLU A 69 -10.53 26.74 -4.22
C GLU A 69 -10.00 25.44 -3.59
N GLY A 70 -10.04 25.35 -2.27
CA GLY A 70 -10.21 24.06 -1.60
C GLY A 70 -9.15 23.67 -0.57
N THR A 71 -9.60 23.51 0.66
CA THR A 71 -8.84 22.81 1.71
C THR A 71 -9.07 21.31 1.54
N LEU A 72 -8.02 20.57 1.17
CA LEU A 72 -8.02 19.10 1.21
C LEU A 72 -8.09 18.65 2.67
N HIS A 73 -9.23 18.09 3.08
CA HIS A 73 -9.34 17.45 4.39
C HIS A 73 -8.70 16.07 4.31
N SER A 74 -7.74 15.79 5.19
CA SER A 74 -7.14 14.47 5.31
C SER A 74 -8.23 13.45 5.64
N TYR A 75 -8.38 12.41 4.83
CA TYR A 75 -9.29 11.30 5.14
C TYR A 75 -8.62 10.41 6.20
N GLY A 76 -8.79 10.77 7.46
CA GLY A 76 -8.12 10.16 8.61
C GLY A 76 -9.09 9.46 9.56
N ASN A 77 -9.28 8.16 9.33
CA ASN A 77 -9.53 7.08 10.30
C ASN A 77 -10.05 7.51 11.69
N GLU A 78 -11.37 7.63 11.83
CA GLU A 78 -12.00 7.73 13.15
C GLU A 78 -11.63 6.48 13.96
N LYS A 79 -11.07 6.73 15.13
CA LYS A 79 -10.53 5.72 16.03
C LYS A 79 -11.54 4.60 16.30
N GLY A 80 -11.30 3.43 15.72
CA GLY A 80 -11.81 2.16 16.23
C GLY A 80 -11.14 1.79 17.55
N ASN A 81 -11.26 2.62 18.58
CA ASN A 81 -11.04 2.19 19.96
C ASN A 81 -12.37 1.64 20.48
N SER A 82 -12.71 0.41 20.13
CA SER A 82 -13.71 -0.34 20.87
C SER A 82 -13.06 -0.77 22.20
N PRO A 83 -13.55 -0.32 23.36
CA PRO A 83 -13.23 -1.01 24.59
C PRO A 83 -13.90 -2.39 24.48
N HIS A 84 -13.10 -3.44 24.34
CA HIS A 84 -13.60 -4.80 24.49
C HIS A 84 -13.93 -4.98 25.98
N ASP A 85 -15.15 -4.62 26.35
CA ASP A 85 -15.72 -4.89 27.65
C ASP A 85 -15.88 -6.42 27.75
N ASN A 86 -14.95 -7.07 28.43
CA ASN A 86 -14.98 -8.51 28.66
C ASN A 86 -15.97 -8.81 29.79
N THR A 87 -17.26 -8.77 29.47
CA THR A 87 -18.30 -9.34 30.32
C THR A 87 -18.29 -10.87 30.16
N THR A 88 -17.59 -11.56 31.06
CA THR A 88 -17.84 -12.97 31.36
C THR A 88 -18.07 -13.12 32.85
N THR A 89 -19.32 -13.46 33.18
CA THR A 89 -19.81 -14.03 34.44
C THR A 89 -19.09 -15.33 34.78
#